data_AF-A0A1Y4HX15-F1
#
_entry.id   AF-A0A1Y4HX15-F1
#
_cell.length_a   1.000
_cell.length_b   1.000
_cell.length_c   1.000
_cell.angle_alpha   90.00
_cell.angle_beta   90.00
_cell.angle_gamma   90.00
#
_symmetry.space_group_name_H-M   'P 1'
#
loop_
_entity.id
_entity.type
_entity.pdbx_description
1 polymer ?
#
loop_
_entity_poly.entity_id
_entity_poly.type
_entity_poly.pdbx_seq_one_letter_code
_entity_poly.pdbx_strand_id
1 'polypeptide(L)'
;MKTHEAKNWGELAMILTARLRLQYICTGAADKRRAAFLMEIMQRSGEADPAAALSYMVMADSAAGDDVLRYWTALYERGRITEDGALEAACRHGIFTESEGAICSEELT
;
A
#
# COMPACT_ATOMS: atom_id res chain seq x y z
N MET A 1 -0.27 7.79 19.53
CA MET A 1 -0.45 8.00 18.08
C MET A 1 -1.65 7.16 17.68
N LYS A 2 -2.79 7.77 17.30
CA LYS A 2 -3.97 6.99 16.88
C LYS A 2 -3.59 6.27 15.59
N THR A 3 -3.60 4.95 15.59
CA THR A 3 -3.49 4.13 14.39
C THR A 3 -4.68 4.49 13.50
N HIS A 4 -4.41 5.18 12.39
CA HIS A 4 -5.40 5.34 11.34
C HIS A 4 -5.66 3.95 10.76
N GLU A 5 -6.78 3.35 11.13
CA GLU A 5 -7.32 2.19 10.44
C GLU A 5 -7.69 2.64 9.03
N ALA A 6 -7.06 2.04 8.03
CA ALA A 6 -7.41 2.28 6.63
C ALA A 6 -8.83 1.75 6.39
N LYS A 7 -9.68 2.53 5.73
CA LYS A 7 -11.09 2.15 5.48
C LYS A 7 -11.25 1.13 4.36
N ASN A 8 -10.27 1.04 3.47
CA ASN A 8 -10.19 0.11 2.35
C ASN A 8 -8.73 -0.10 1.94
N TRP A 9 -8.49 -1.08 1.08
CA TRP A 9 -7.13 -1.37 0.61
C TRP A 9 -6.49 -0.21 -0.17
N GLY A 10 -7.28 0.64 -0.82
CA GLY A 10 -6.78 1.84 -1.52
C GLY A 10 -6.15 2.84 -0.54
N GLU A 11 -6.81 3.11 0.58
CA GLU A 11 -6.29 3.95 1.65
C GLU A 11 -5.07 3.35 2.33
N LEU A 12 -5.05 2.03 2.52
CA LEU A 12 -3.86 1.33 3.01
C LEU A 12 -2.67 1.53 2.07
N ALA A 13 -2.87 1.37 0.77
CA ALA A 13 -1.83 1.55 -0.24
C ALA A 13 -1.28 2.99 -0.25
N MET A 14 -2.16 3.99 -0.09
CA MET A 14 -1.75 5.39 0.08
C MET A 14 -0.86 5.61 1.30
N ILE A 15 -1.31 5.13 2.48
CA ILE A 15 -0.57 5.28 3.74
C ILE A 15 0.81 4.62 3.64
N LEU A 16 0.86 3.40 3.08
CA LEU A 16 2.10 2.66 2.91
C LEU A 16 3.04 3.35 1.91
N THR A 17 2.51 3.90 0.82
CA THR A 17 3.31 4.67 -0.15
C THR A 17 3.92 5.92 0.51
N ALA A 18 3.13 6.66 1.29
CA ALA A 18 3.61 7.83 2.02
C ALA A 18 4.70 7.47 3.05
N ARG A 19 4.50 6.39 3.82
CA ARG A 19 5.49 5.87 4.78
C ARG A 19 6.78 5.45 4.07
N LEU A 20 6.66 4.76 2.94
CA LEU A 20 7.79 4.28 2.14
C LEU A 20 8.60 5.45 1.56
N ARG A 21 7.92 6.48 1.05
CA ARG A 21 8.54 7.72 0.57
C ARG A 21 9.27 8.46 1.68
N LEU A 22 8.63 8.65 2.84
CA LEU A 22 9.26 9.31 3.97
C LEU A 22 10.53 8.56 4.43
N GLN A 23 10.46 7.23 4.53
CA GLN A 23 11.62 6.41 4.86
C GLN A 23 12.75 6.57 3.83
N TYR A 24 12.41 6.55 2.53
CA TYR A 24 13.38 6.73 1.46
C TYR A 24 14.06 8.10 1.54
N ILE A 25 13.29 9.18 1.73
CA ILE A 25 13.84 10.54 1.89
C ILE A 25 14.78 10.62 3.11
N CYS A 26 14.42 9.98 4.23
CA CYS A 26 15.22 10.06 5.45
C CYS A 26 16.47 9.17 5.45
N THR A 27 16.46 8.05 4.71
CA THR A 27 17.48 6.99 4.86
C THR A 27 18.16 6.57 3.56
N GLY A 28 17.63 6.99 2.40
CA GLY A 28 18.04 6.48 1.09
C GLY A 28 17.63 5.04 0.81
N ALA A 29 16.86 4.40 1.70
CA ALA A 29 16.43 3.01 1.57
C ALA A 29 14.91 2.87 1.66
N ALA A 30 14.36 1.91 0.92
CA ALA A 30 12.94 1.57 0.93
C ALA A 30 12.72 0.20 1.62
N ASP A 31 11.68 0.10 2.46
CA ASP A 31 11.22 -1.17 3.01
C ASP A 31 10.74 -2.10 1.88
N LYS A 32 11.49 -3.20 1.68
CA LYS A 32 11.25 -4.17 0.62
C LYS A 32 9.91 -4.89 0.76
N ARG A 33 9.41 -5.13 1.98
CA ARG A 33 8.13 -5.81 2.21
C ARG A 33 6.96 -4.91 1.78
N ARG A 34 6.99 -3.65 2.20
CA ARG A 34 5.99 -2.66 1.80
C ARG A 34 6.02 -2.40 0.30
N ALA A 35 7.21 -2.31 -0.29
CA ALA A 35 7.36 -2.18 -1.73
C ALA A 35 6.79 -3.40 -2.48
N ALA A 36 7.09 -4.62 -2.04
CA ALA A 36 6.58 -5.84 -2.65
C ALA A 36 5.04 -5.94 -2.60
N PHE A 37 4.43 -5.59 -1.47
CA PHE A 37 2.98 -5.51 -1.35
C PHE A 37 2.37 -4.50 -2.33
N LEU A 38 2.90 -3.28 -2.39
CA LEU A 38 2.38 -2.24 -3.29
C LEU A 38 2.49 -2.65 -4.76
N MET A 39 3.61 -3.28 -5.15
CA MET A 39 3.77 -3.82 -6.51
C MET A 39 2.75 -4.93 -6.81
N GLU A 40 2.47 -5.84 -5.87
CA GLU A 40 1.46 -6.88 -6.06
C GLU A 40 0.06 -6.27 -6.27
N ILE A 41 -0.31 -5.29 -5.45
CA ILE A 41 -1.62 -4.61 -5.57
C ILE A 41 -1.73 -3.87 -6.91
N MET A 42 -0.69 -3.16 -7.33
CA MET A 42 -0.66 -2.52 -8.66
C MET A 42 -0.85 -3.53 -9.78
N GLN A 43 -0.10 -4.64 -9.76
CA GLN A 43 -0.17 -5.68 -10.77
C GLN A 43 -1.57 -6.31 -10.84
N ARG A 44 -2.15 -6.67 -9.68
CA ARG A 44 -3.50 -7.24 -9.60
C ARG A 44 -4.59 -6.23 -9.99
N SER A 45 -4.31 -4.94 -9.84
CA SER A 45 -5.17 -3.83 -10.30
C SER A 45 -5.01 -3.50 -11.79
N GLY A 46 -4.13 -4.22 -12.50
CA GLY A 46 -3.88 -4.06 -13.92
C GLY A 46 -2.98 -2.88 -14.29
N GLU A 47 -2.11 -2.44 -13.39
CA GLU A 47 -1.00 -1.55 -13.75
C GLU A 47 -0.07 -2.26 -14.73
N ALA A 48 0.29 -1.57 -15.81
CA ALA A 48 1.14 -2.12 -16.88
C ALA A 48 2.62 -2.15 -16.46
N ASP A 49 3.05 -1.14 -15.69
CA ASP A 49 4.40 -1.08 -15.13
C ASP A 49 4.38 -0.71 -13.63
N PRO A 50 4.13 -1.69 -12.75
CA PRO A 50 4.12 -1.48 -11.30
C PRO A 50 5.44 -0.92 -10.77
N ALA A 51 6.57 -1.30 -11.36
CA ALA A 51 7.88 -0.87 -10.90
C ALA A 51 8.09 0.62 -11.20
N ALA A 52 7.83 1.06 -12.43
CA ALA A 52 7.93 2.47 -12.80
C ALA A 52 6.94 3.34 -12.00
N ALA A 53 5.69 2.89 -11.85
CA ALA A 53 4.68 3.61 -11.07
C ALA A 53 5.09 3.78 -9.59
N LEU A 54 5.57 2.70 -8.96
CA LEU A 54 6.03 2.76 -7.57
C LEU A 54 7.29 3.62 -7.41
N SER A 55 8.26 3.50 -8.31
CA SER A 55 9.46 4.35 -8.31
C SER A 55 9.10 5.83 -8.45
N TYR A 56 8.17 6.19 -9.34
CA TYR A 56 7.69 7.57 -9.45
C TYR A 56 7.11 8.06 -8.11
N MET A 57 6.18 7.31 -7.52
CA MET A 57 5.51 7.76 -6.30
C MET A 57 6.41 7.83 -5.06
N VAL A 58 7.45 6.99 -4.99
CA VAL A 58 8.33 6.88 -3.80
C VAL A 58 9.59 7.73 -3.94
N MET A 59 10.17 7.80 -5.14
CA MET A 59 11.52 8.34 -5.35
C MET A 59 11.54 9.66 -6.13
N ALA A 60 10.50 9.99 -6.90
CA ALA A 60 10.49 11.23 -7.66
C ALA A 60 10.15 12.42 -6.77
N ASP A 61 11.01 13.45 -6.78
CA ASP A 61 10.75 14.72 -6.08
C ASP A 61 9.48 15.41 -6.62
N SER A 62 9.16 15.18 -7.90
CA SER A 62 8.00 15.76 -8.58
C SER A 62 6.66 15.11 -8.22
N ALA A 63 6.64 13.95 -7.57
CA ALA A 63 5.39 13.29 -7.22
C ALA A 63 4.67 14.12 -6.14
N ALA A 64 3.47 14.62 -6.42
CA ALA A 64 2.66 15.31 -5.42
C ALA A 64 1.83 14.30 -4.59
N GLY A 65 1.48 14.67 -3.34
CA GLY A 65 0.58 13.84 -2.52
C GLY A 65 -0.77 13.58 -3.21
N ASP A 66 -1.27 14.59 -3.94
CA ASP A 66 -2.49 14.47 -4.75
C ASP A 66 -2.37 13.45 -5.88
N ASP A 67 -1.19 13.29 -6.48
CA ASP A 67 -0.96 12.31 -7.55
C ASP A 67 -1.06 10.89 -6.99
N VAL A 68 -0.48 10.66 -5.80
CA VAL A 68 -0.53 9.38 -5.09
C VAL A 68 -1.98 9.05 -4.71
N LEU A 69 -2.73 10.03 -4.19
CA LEU A 69 -4.15 9.87 -3.85
C LEU A 69 -4.99 9.51 -5.08
N ARG A 70 -4.85 10.26 -6.18
CA ARG A 70 -5.59 10.01 -7.42
C ARG A 70 -5.24 8.64 -8.00
N TYR A 71 -3.97 8.27 -7.98
CA TYR A 71 -3.50 6.98 -8.51
C TYR A 71 -4.14 5.81 -7.77
N TRP A 72 -4.03 5.76 -6.45
CA TRP A 72 -4.57 4.65 -5.66
C TRP A 72 -6.11 4.62 -5.67
N THR A 73 -6.76 5.78 -5.65
CA THR A 73 -8.22 5.87 -5.83
C THR A 73 -8.63 5.29 -7.18
N ALA A 74 -7.95 5.65 -8.27
CA ALA A 74 -8.27 5.13 -9.59
C ALA A 74 -8.05 3.62 -9.71
N LEU A 75 -7.03 3.05 -9.05
CA LEU A 75 -6.84 1.60 -9.01
C LEU A 75 -7.93 0.91 -8.19
N TYR A 76 -8.31 1.50 -7.06
CA TYR A 76 -9.38 1.02 -6.20
C TYR A 76 -10.72 0.95 -6.93
N GLU A 77 -11.11 2.04 -7.59
CA GLU A 77 -12.37 2.17 -8.32
C GLU A 77 -12.51 1.22 -9.51
N ARG A 78 -11.39 0.66 -10.03
CA ARG A 78 -11.45 -0.39 -11.06
C ARG A 78 -12.07 -1.69 -10.56
N GLY A 79 -12.12 -1.91 -9.24
CA GLY A 79 -12.77 -3.07 -8.63
C GLY A 79 -12.17 -4.42 -9.01
N ARG A 80 -10.89 -4.46 -9.42
CA ARG A 80 -10.21 -5.71 -9.83
C ARG A 80 -9.75 -6.57 -8.66
N ILE A 81 -9.71 -5.99 -7.46
CA ILE A 81 -9.30 -6.65 -6.22
C ILE A 81 -10.40 -6.40 -5.18
N THR A 82 -10.83 -7.46 -4.50
CA THR A 82 -11.72 -7.38 -3.34
C THR A 82 -10.93 -6.97 -2.09
N GLU A 83 -11.61 -6.47 -1.05
CA GLU A 83 -10.96 -6.20 0.23
C GLU A 83 -10.24 -7.43 0.79
N ASP A 84 -10.90 -8.60 0.79
CA ASP A 84 -10.31 -9.86 1.24
C ASP A 84 -9.06 -10.23 0.44
N GLY A 85 -9.10 -10.06 -0.89
CA GLY A 85 -7.97 -10.35 -1.75
C GLY A 85 -6.76 -9.43 -1.50
N ALA A 86 -7.01 -8.19 -1.10
CA ALA A 86 -5.96 -7.26 -0.70
C ALA A 86 -5.45 -7.55 0.72
N LEU A 87 -6.34 -7.95 1.64
CA LEU A 87 -5.99 -8.38 2.99
C LEU A 87 -5.08 -9.62 2.97
N GLU A 88 -5.42 -10.63 2.18
CA GLU A 88 -4.58 -11.83 1.99
C GLU A 88 -3.18 -11.48 1.50
N ALA A 89 -3.06 -10.55 0.55
CA ALA A 89 -1.77 -10.08 0.06
C ALA A 89 -0.99 -9.36 1.17
N ALA A 90 -1.65 -8.48 1.90
CA ALA A 90 -1.02 -7.75 3.01
C ALA A 90 -0.54 -8.69 4.12
N CYS A 91 -1.30 -9.73 4.45
CA CYS A 91 -0.89 -10.79 5.38
C CYS A 91 0.33 -11.56 4.86
N ARG A 92 0.33 -11.96 3.59
CA ARG A 92 1.45 -12.69 2.95
C ARG A 92 2.76 -11.90 2.98
N HIS A 93 2.69 -10.58 2.82
CA HIS A 93 3.84 -9.68 2.89
C HIS A 93 4.20 -9.23 4.31
N GLY A 94 3.44 -9.68 5.32
CA GLY A 94 3.66 -9.31 6.71
C GLY A 94 3.47 -7.82 6.98
N ILE A 95 2.54 -7.17 6.26
CA ILE A 95 2.21 -5.75 6.46
C ILE A 95 1.59 -5.53 7.85
N PHE A 96 0.88 -6.53 8.37
CA PHE A 96 0.17 -6.47 9.65
C PHE A 96 0.88 -7.23 10.79
N THR A 97 2.18 -7.52 10.70
CA THR A 97 2.88 -8.29 11.76
C THR A 97 2.79 -7.59 13.13
N GLU A 98 2.66 -8.41 14.18
CA GLU A 98 2.14 -8.20 15.55
C GLU A 98 2.55 -6.94 16.37
N SER A 99 3.37 -6.02 15.86
CA SER A 99 3.60 -4.71 16.49
C SER A 99 2.78 -3.57 15.88
N GLU A 100 2.06 -3.80 14.79
CA GLU A 100 1.00 -2.91 14.27
C GLU A 100 -0.35 -3.67 14.16
N GLY A 101 -0.55 -4.66 15.04
CA GLY A 101 -1.65 -5.63 14.95
C GLY A 101 -2.94 -5.17 15.63
N ALA A 102 -3.92 -4.79 14.82
CA ALA A 102 -5.32 -5.11 15.07
C ALA A 102 -6.09 -5.01 13.75
N ILE A 103 -6.13 -6.12 13.00
CA ILE A 103 -7.40 -6.73 12.56
C ILE A 103 -7.15 -8.25 12.50
N CYS A 104 -7.05 -8.89 13.67
CA CYS A 104 -7.44 -10.30 13.76
C CYS A 104 -8.95 -10.29 13.87
N SER A 105 -9.63 -10.64 12.78
CA SER A 105 -10.99 -11.16 12.88
C SER A 105 -10.90 -12.46 13.67
N GLU A 106 -11.19 -12.40 14.97
CA GLU A 106 -11.63 -13.57 15.71
C GLU A 106 -13.04 -13.89 15.21
N GLU A 107 -13.12 -14.72 14.17
CA GLU A 107 -14.34 -15.44 13.86
C GLU A 107 -14.49 -16.65 14.80
N LEU A 108 -15.72 -16.78 15.31
CA LEU A 108 -16.42 -18.04 15.61
C LEU A 108 -15.94 -18.89 16.80
N THR A 109 -16.54 -18.62 17.97
CA THR A 109 -17.16 -19.67 18.81
C THR A 109 -18.51 -19.23 19.34
#